data_AF-Q6M9X2-F1
#
_entry.id   AF-Q6M9X2-F1
#
_cell.length_a   1.000
_cell.length_b   1.000
_cell.length_c   1.000
_cell.angle_alpha   90.00
_cell.angle_beta   90.00
_cell.angle_gamma   90.00
#
_symmetry.space_group_name_H-M   'P 1'
#
loop_
_entity.id
_entity.type
_entity.pdbx_description
1 polymer ?
#
loop_
_entity_poly.entity_id
_entity_poly.type
_entity_poly.pdbx_seq_one_letter_code
_entity_poly.pdbx_strand_id
1 'polypeptide(L)'
;MRMFLSPDNEFGVAIKESGDIVSVFKHPATDKSIKAVDILLPKAIENGGTHLDCFNPILPILYAKHRMEPIAKVKFNEEFAPENWNFTRDGTPDIIFMVYNKEANPPQDPTLLKELVQKQISELPYSSYEKAIEKQIFFTKK
;
A
#
# COMPACT_ATOMS: atom_id res chain seq x y z
N MET A 1 -17.31 2.15 -7.59
CA MET A 1 -16.34 1.25 -6.89
C MET A 1 -16.35 -0.14 -7.53
N ARG A 2 -15.20 -0.82 -7.67
CA ARG A 2 -15.08 -2.21 -8.19
C ARG A 2 -14.36 -3.10 -7.19
N MET A 3 -14.79 -4.36 -7.06
CA MET A 3 -14.18 -5.34 -6.16
C MET A 3 -13.82 -6.61 -6.93
N PHE A 4 -12.67 -7.19 -6.61
CA PHE A 4 -12.19 -8.45 -7.15
C PHE A 4 -11.91 -9.40 -5.99
N LEU A 5 -12.50 -10.59 -6.05
CA LEU A 5 -12.30 -11.67 -5.10
C LEU A 5 -11.72 -12.89 -5.82
N SER A 6 -10.94 -13.68 -5.11
CA SER A 6 -10.59 -15.02 -5.56
C SER A 6 -11.86 -15.89 -5.64
N PRO A 7 -11.89 -16.95 -6.49
CA PRO A 7 -13.06 -17.81 -6.63
C PRO A 7 -13.57 -18.44 -5.32
N ASP A 8 -12.67 -18.63 -4.36
CA ASP A 8 -12.93 -19.17 -3.02
C ASP A 8 -13.12 -18.10 -1.95
N ASN A 9 -13.14 -16.82 -2.33
CA ASN A 9 -13.27 -15.65 -1.45
C ASN A 9 -12.18 -15.54 -0.36
N GLU A 10 -11.05 -16.22 -0.53
CA GLU A 10 -9.94 -16.20 0.43
C GLU A 10 -9.08 -14.94 0.33
N PHE A 11 -9.09 -14.21 -0.78
CA PHE A 11 -8.35 -12.95 -0.91
C PHE A 11 -9.04 -12.01 -1.89
N GLY A 12 -8.78 -10.71 -1.75
CA GLY A 12 -9.47 -9.71 -2.55
C GLY A 12 -8.88 -8.32 -2.48
N VAL A 13 -9.34 -7.47 -3.41
CA VAL A 13 -9.00 -6.05 -3.51
C VAL A 13 -10.20 -5.25 -4.00
N ALA A 14 -10.34 -4.02 -3.54
CA ALA A 14 -11.31 -3.06 -4.04
C ALA A 14 -10.62 -1.81 -4.61
N ILE A 15 -11.28 -1.16 -5.55
CA ILE A 15 -10.78 0.00 -6.27
C ILE A 15 -11.89 1.04 -6.29
N LYS A 16 -11.62 2.22 -5.74
CA LYS A 16 -12.54 3.36 -5.82
C LYS A 16 -12.50 3.98 -7.22
N GLU A 17 -13.49 4.81 -7.53
CA GLU A 17 -13.51 5.53 -8.82
C GLU A 17 -12.36 6.51 -8.99
N SER A 18 -11.77 6.99 -7.90
CA SER A 18 -10.55 7.80 -7.89
C SER A 18 -9.29 7.02 -8.30
N GLY A 19 -9.36 5.69 -8.38
CA GLY A 19 -8.19 4.81 -8.54
C GLY A 19 -7.50 4.44 -7.23
N ASP A 20 -8.06 4.82 -6.09
CA ASP A 20 -7.58 4.41 -4.77
C ASP A 20 -7.80 2.89 -4.57
N ILE A 21 -6.72 2.18 -4.32
CA ILE A 21 -6.70 0.74 -4.07
C ILE A 21 -6.88 0.51 -2.57
N VAL A 22 -8.02 -0.05 -2.20
CA VAL A 22 -8.42 -0.26 -0.81
C VAL A 22 -8.75 -1.71 -0.53
N SER A 23 -8.76 -2.06 0.75
CA SER A 23 -9.20 -3.38 1.21
C SER A 23 -8.45 -4.55 0.55
N VAL A 24 -7.13 -4.43 0.38
CA VAL A 24 -6.29 -5.59 0.03
C VAL A 24 -6.29 -6.53 1.23
N PHE A 25 -6.85 -7.73 1.09
CA PHE A 25 -6.93 -8.67 2.20
C PHE A 25 -6.64 -10.10 1.76
N LYS A 26 -6.30 -10.92 2.76
CA LYS A 26 -6.33 -12.38 2.66
C LYS A 26 -6.93 -12.98 3.93
N HIS A 27 -7.56 -14.12 3.79
CA HIS A 27 -8.01 -14.93 4.90
C HIS A 27 -6.79 -15.48 5.66
N PRO A 28 -6.77 -15.49 7.00
CA PRO A 28 -5.62 -15.96 7.76
C PRO A 28 -5.34 -17.47 7.54
N ALA A 29 -6.40 -18.27 7.33
CA ALA A 29 -6.28 -19.71 7.14
C ALA A 29 -5.88 -20.15 5.72
N THR A 30 -5.68 -19.22 4.78
CA THR A 30 -5.21 -19.58 3.43
C THR A 30 -3.68 -19.67 3.40
N ASP A 31 -3.17 -20.79 2.88
CA ASP A 31 -1.73 -21.00 2.66
C ASP A 31 -1.19 -20.16 1.49
N LYS A 32 -2.07 -19.47 0.74
CA LYS A 32 -1.73 -18.62 -0.42
C LYS A 32 -1.10 -17.27 -0.04
N SER A 33 -0.67 -17.13 1.21
CA SER A 33 -0.32 -15.86 1.85
C SER A 33 0.70 -14.98 1.11
N ILE A 34 1.72 -15.59 0.51
CA ILE A 34 2.83 -14.87 -0.13
C ILE A 34 2.44 -14.35 -1.53
N LYS A 35 1.47 -14.98 -2.20
CA LYS A 35 1.14 -14.67 -3.60
C LYS A 35 -0.13 -13.83 -3.77
N ALA A 36 -0.91 -13.60 -2.72
CA ALA A 36 -2.13 -12.81 -2.83
C ALA A 36 -1.83 -11.39 -3.34
N VAL A 37 -0.84 -10.70 -2.77
CA VAL A 37 -0.41 -9.37 -3.24
C VAL A 37 0.10 -9.43 -4.69
N ASP A 38 0.87 -10.47 -5.02
CA ASP A 38 1.40 -10.70 -6.38
C ASP A 38 0.31 -10.87 -7.46
N ILE A 39 -0.90 -11.24 -7.05
CA ILE A 39 -2.06 -11.36 -7.93
C ILE A 39 -2.90 -10.08 -7.89
N LEU A 40 -3.18 -9.57 -6.69
CA LEU A 40 -4.14 -8.50 -6.46
C LEU A 40 -3.64 -7.14 -6.95
N LEU A 41 -2.36 -6.82 -6.78
CA LEU A 41 -1.83 -5.51 -7.15
C LEU A 41 -1.80 -5.33 -8.68
N PRO A 42 -1.27 -6.28 -9.48
CA PRO A 42 -1.41 -6.21 -10.93
C PRO A 42 -2.87 -6.12 -11.38
N LYS A 43 -3.76 -6.92 -10.77
CA LYS A 43 -5.19 -6.88 -11.08
C LYS A 43 -5.80 -5.50 -10.80
N ALA A 44 -5.43 -4.88 -9.68
CA ALA A 44 -5.90 -3.56 -9.32
C ALA A 44 -5.42 -2.50 -10.32
N ILE A 45 -4.13 -2.51 -10.67
CA ILE A 45 -3.51 -1.59 -11.63
C ILE A 45 -4.19 -1.71 -13.00
N GLU A 46 -4.37 -2.92 -13.53
CA GLU A 46 -5.08 -3.19 -14.79
C GLU A 46 -6.52 -2.66 -14.78
N ASN A 47 -7.12 -2.51 -13.59
CA ASN A 47 -8.47 -2.03 -13.40
C ASN A 47 -8.51 -0.61 -12.82
N GLY A 48 -7.52 0.21 -13.16
CA GLY A 48 -7.50 1.65 -12.87
C GLY A 48 -7.06 2.01 -11.46
N GLY A 49 -6.45 1.08 -10.72
CA GLY A 49 -5.77 1.37 -9.47
C GLY A 49 -4.49 2.19 -9.71
N THR A 50 -4.34 3.31 -9.03
CA THR A 50 -3.24 4.27 -9.25
C THR A 50 -2.51 4.66 -7.98
N HIS A 51 -3.12 4.48 -6.81
CA HIS A 51 -2.53 4.87 -5.52
C HIS A 51 -3.12 4.05 -4.38
N LEU A 52 -2.44 4.06 -3.24
CA LEU A 52 -2.87 3.49 -1.97
C LEU A 52 -2.10 4.12 -0.81
N ASP A 53 -2.60 3.93 0.40
CA ASP A 53 -1.87 4.14 1.64
C ASP A 53 -1.80 2.86 2.48
N CYS A 54 -0.71 2.67 3.22
CA CYS A 54 -0.48 1.45 3.99
C CYS A 54 0.47 1.64 5.18
N PHE A 55 0.40 0.73 6.15
CA PHE A 55 1.27 0.74 7.32
C PHE A 55 2.69 0.21 7.01
N ASN A 56 3.70 0.97 7.44
CA ASN A 56 5.11 0.57 7.44
C ASN A 56 5.39 -0.51 8.51
N PRO A 57 6.37 -1.44 8.36
CA PRO A 57 7.38 -1.52 7.30
C PRO A 57 7.15 -2.54 6.19
N ILE A 58 6.22 -3.48 6.38
CA ILE A 58 6.12 -4.65 5.49
C ILE A 58 5.35 -4.31 4.20
N LEU A 59 4.19 -3.65 4.32
CA LEU A 59 3.29 -3.41 3.18
C LEU A 59 3.93 -2.56 2.07
N PRO A 60 4.66 -1.47 2.37
CA PRO A 60 5.31 -0.68 1.32
C PRO A 60 6.29 -1.50 0.48
N ILE A 61 6.99 -2.47 1.09
CA ILE A 61 7.94 -3.34 0.38
C ILE A 61 7.19 -4.28 -0.57
N LEU A 62 6.10 -4.89 -0.08
CA LEU A 62 5.26 -5.78 -0.89
C LEU A 62 4.65 -5.05 -2.09
N TYR A 63 4.19 -3.82 -1.89
CA TYR A 63 3.58 -3.03 -2.96
C TYR A 63 4.62 -2.44 -3.92
N ALA A 64 5.82 -2.11 -3.45
CA ALA A 64 6.91 -1.63 -4.30
C ALA A 64 7.35 -2.65 -5.34
N LYS A 65 7.23 -3.95 -5.06
CA LYS A 65 7.42 -5.02 -6.05
C LYS A 65 6.53 -4.83 -7.30
N HIS A 66 5.35 -4.21 -7.12
CA HIS A 66 4.39 -3.90 -8.18
C HIS A 66 4.45 -2.43 -8.61
N ARG A 67 5.62 -1.79 -8.50
CA ARG A 67 5.88 -0.42 -8.94
C ARG A 67 5.07 0.66 -8.21
N MET A 68 4.64 0.37 -6.98
CA MET A 68 4.13 1.40 -6.10
C MET A 68 5.31 2.11 -5.45
N GLU A 69 5.40 3.42 -5.63
CA GLU A 69 6.48 4.23 -5.08
C GLU A 69 5.98 5.07 -3.91
N PRO A 70 6.71 5.09 -2.78
CA PRO A 70 6.35 5.93 -1.64
C PRO A 70 6.60 7.42 -1.95
N ILE A 71 5.59 8.26 -1.71
CA ILE A 71 5.63 9.70 -2.03
C ILE A 71 5.38 10.63 -0.83
N ALA A 72 4.80 10.08 0.24
CA ALA A 72 4.63 10.78 1.50
C ALA A 72 4.59 9.79 2.68
N LYS A 73 4.97 10.28 3.87
CA LYS A 73 4.77 9.57 5.12
C LYS A 73 4.05 10.46 6.14
N VAL A 74 3.18 9.83 6.91
CA VAL A 74 2.36 10.46 7.95
C VAL A 74 2.53 9.65 9.23
N LYS A 75 2.70 10.34 10.36
CA LYS A 75 2.76 9.65 11.66
C LYS A 75 1.41 9.01 11.97
N PHE A 76 1.44 7.86 12.63
CA PHE A 76 0.25 7.29 13.23
C PHE A 76 -0.41 8.32 14.17
N ASN A 77 -1.72 8.52 14.03
CA ASN A 77 -2.50 9.34 14.94
C ASN A 77 -3.42 8.44 15.77
N GLU A 78 -3.15 8.36 17.07
CA GLU A 78 -3.88 7.52 18.02
C GLU A 78 -5.34 7.95 18.18
N GLU A 79 -5.69 9.22 17.91
CA GLU A 79 -7.07 9.71 17.96
C GLU A 79 -7.98 9.07 16.91
N PHE A 80 -7.39 8.57 15.81
CA PHE A 80 -8.10 7.85 14.75
C PHE A 80 -7.94 6.33 14.86
N ALA A 81 -7.26 5.83 15.90
CA ALA A 81 -7.16 4.40 16.13
C ALA A 81 -8.55 3.85 16.54
N PRO A 82 -8.99 2.71 15.99
CA PRO A 82 -10.19 2.03 16.46
C PRO A 82 -10.12 1.72 17.95
N GLU A 83 -11.27 1.69 18.64
CA GLU A 83 -11.33 1.38 20.08
C GLU A 83 -10.64 0.05 20.45
N ASN A 84 -10.62 -0.91 19.53
CA ASN A 84 -10.00 -2.22 19.70
C ASN A 84 -8.58 -2.33 19.11
N TRP A 85 -7.90 -1.21 18.83
CA TRP A 85 -6.52 -1.22 18.36
C TRP A 85 -5.57 -1.81 19.41
N ASN A 86 -4.78 -2.80 19.01
CA ASN A 86 -3.86 -3.46 19.94
C ASN A 86 -2.48 -2.80 19.86
N PHE A 87 -2.25 -1.77 20.67
CA PHE A 87 -0.97 -1.04 20.69
C PHE A 87 0.24 -1.92 21.02
N THR A 88 0.07 -3.01 21.78
CA THR A 88 1.17 -3.94 22.09
C THR A 88 1.55 -4.80 20.87
N ARG A 89 0.56 -5.27 20.11
CA ARG A 89 0.77 -6.12 18.93
C ARG A 89 1.11 -5.31 17.68
N ASP A 90 0.37 -4.24 17.44
CA ASP A 90 0.37 -3.47 16.19
C ASP A 90 1.22 -2.21 16.28
N GLY A 91 1.49 -1.69 17.48
CA GLY A 91 2.27 -0.46 17.68
C GLY A 91 1.57 0.79 17.13
N THR A 92 2.38 1.75 16.69
CA THR A 92 1.96 3.02 16.08
C THR A 92 2.67 3.22 14.73
N PRO A 93 2.41 2.35 13.73
CA PRO A 93 3.17 2.33 12.48
C PRO A 93 2.87 3.57 11.64
N ASP A 94 3.91 4.15 11.05
CA ASP A 94 3.74 5.22 10.06
C ASP A 94 2.88 4.77 8.89
N ILE A 95 2.11 5.71 8.35
CA ILE A 95 1.27 5.52 7.17
C ILE A 95 2.04 6.05 5.97
N ILE A 96 2.26 5.17 4.99
CA ILE A 96 3.01 5.46 3.77
C ILE A 96 2.02 5.56 2.61
N PHE A 97 2.02 6.70 1.96
CA PHE A 97 1.24 6.96 0.77
C PHE A 97 2.09 6.60 -0.44
N MET A 98 1.52 5.83 -1.35
CA MET A 98 2.20 5.32 -2.53
C MET A 98 1.40 5.60 -3.80
N VAL A 99 2.10 5.69 -4.93
CA VAL A 99 1.50 5.84 -6.26
C VAL A 99 2.12 4.87 -7.24
N TYR A 100 1.34 4.41 -8.21
CA TYR A 100 1.81 3.55 -9.27
C TYR A 100 2.67 4.35 -10.25
N ASN A 101 3.92 3.93 -10.44
CA ASN A 101 4.82 4.50 -11.44
C ASN A 101 5.13 3.45 -12.51
N LYS A 102 4.55 3.63 -13.71
CA LYS A 102 4.74 2.72 -14.85
C LYS A 102 6.21 2.57 -15.27
N GLU A 103 7.04 3.59 -15.03
CA GLU A 103 8.45 3.65 -15.41
C GLU A 103 9.37 3.06 -14.33
N ALA A 104 8.84 2.81 -13.13
CA ALA A 104 9.63 2.23 -12.06
C ALA A 104 10.09 0.81 -12.41
N ASN A 105 11.36 0.54 -12.10
CA ASN A 105 11.99 -0.76 -12.26
C ASN A 105 12.57 -1.23 -10.92
N PRO A 106 11.71 -1.68 -9.98
CA PRO A 106 12.15 -2.07 -8.65
C PRO A 106 13.10 -3.29 -8.73
N PRO A 107 14.14 -3.36 -7.86
CA PRO A 107 14.98 -4.54 -7.74
C PRO A 107 14.15 -5.80 -7.53
N GLN A 108 14.52 -6.89 -8.22
CA GLN A 108 13.87 -8.19 -8.05
C GLN A 108 14.40 -8.93 -6.82
N ASP A 109 15.62 -8.58 -6.37
CA ASP A 109 16.18 -9.08 -5.11
C ASP A 109 15.42 -8.49 -3.91
N PRO A 110 14.83 -9.32 -3.03
CA PRO A 110 14.04 -8.83 -1.90
C PRO A 110 14.82 -8.00 -0.88
N THR A 111 16.13 -8.26 -0.72
CA THR A 111 16.98 -7.53 0.21
C THR A 111 17.23 -6.13 -0.33
N LEU A 112 17.63 -6.02 -1.60
CA LEU A 112 17.83 -4.73 -2.27
C LEU A 112 16.54 -3.92 -2.35
N LEU A 113 15.39 -4.57 -2.62
CA LEU A 113 14.09 -3.90 -2.63
C LEU A 113 13.75 -3.32 -1.25
N LYS A 114 13.95 -4.11 -0.19
CA LYS A 114 13.72 -3.66 1.19
C LYS A 114 14.60 -2.46 1.53
N GLU A 115 15.89 -2.53 1.23
CA GLU A 115 16.84 -1.45 1.49
C GLU A 115 16.47 -0.17 0.73
N LEU A 116 16.13 -0.29 -0.56
CA LEU A 116 15.68 0.83 -1.38
C LEU A 116 14.44 1.50 -0.81
N VAL A 117 13.39 0.73 -0.54
CA VAL A 117 12.10 1.25 -0.06
C VAL A 117 12.25 1.91 1.31
N GLN A 118 12.99 1.28 2.23
CA GLN A 118 13.22 1.85 3.55
C GLN A 118 14.06 3.11 3.48
N LYS A 119 15.07 3.16 2.59
CA LYS A 119 15.83 4.39 2.33
C LYS A 119 14.92 5.51 1.82
N GLN A 120 14.11 5.24 0.78
CA GLN A 120 13.16 6.22 0.23
C GLN A 120 12.21 6.76 1.32
N ILE A 121 11.61 5.87 2.11
CA ILE A 121 10.71 6.26 3.22
C ILE A 121 11.45 7.09 4.28
N SER A 122 12.70 6.75 4.59
CA SER A 122 13.49 7.51 5.58
C SER A 122 13.77 8.95 5.13
N GLU A 123 14.00 9.15 3.83
CA GLU A 123 14.29 10.45 3.20
C GLU A 123 13.03 11.33 3.02
N LEU A 124 11.84 10.74 3.00
CA LEU A 124 10.59 11.50 2.95
C LEU A 124 10.40 12.34 4.22
N PRO A 125 10.06 13.64 4.14
CA PRO A 125 9.65 14.39 5.31
C PRO A 125 8.27 13.92 5.78
N TYR A 126 8.02 14.01 7.09
CA TYR A 126 6.66 13.84 7.62
C TYR A 126 5.75 14.94 7.07
N SER A 127 4.50 14.55 6.76
CA SER A 127 3.46 15.44 6.25
C SER A 127 2.15 15.23 7.01
N SER A 128 1.19 16.14 6.84
CA SER A 128 -0.19 15.89 7.29
C SER A 128 -0.89 14.93 6.33
N TYR A 129 -1.99 14.32 6.78
CA TYR A 129 -2.77 13.39 5.98
C TYR A 129 -3.32 14.08 4.71
N GLU A 130 -3.80 15.31 4.83
CA GLU A 130 -4.35 16.10 3.72
C GLU A 130 -3.27 16.38 2.66
N LYS A 131 -2.08 16.80 3.09
CA LYS A 131 -0.95 17.05 2.17
C LYS A 131 -0.49 15.76 1.47
N ALA A 132 -0.60 14.62 2.12
CA ALA A 132 -0.27 13.33 1.51
C ALA A 132 -1.29 12.95 0.41
N ILE A 133 -2.60 13.18 0.65
CA ILE A 133 -3.65 13.03 -0.36
C ILE A 133 -3.40 13.99 -1.55
N GLU A 134 -3.12 15.27 -1.28
CA GLU A 134 -2.84 16.26 -2.34
C GLU A 134 -1.70 15.81 -3.24
N LYS A 135 -0.63 15.23 -2.65
CA LYS A 135 0.46 14.63 -3.42
C LYS A 135 0.00 13.45 -4.27
N GLN A 136 -0.80 12.51 -3.73
CA GLN A 136 -1.34 11.40 -4.53
C GLN A 136 -2.16 11.92 -5.72
N ILE A 137 -3.02 12.91 -5.51
CA ILE A 137 -3.81 13.53 -6.57
C ILE A 137 -2.90 14.18 -7.62
N PHE A 138 -1.83 14.87 -7.20
CA PHE A 138 -0.87 15.48 -8.11
C PHE A 138 -0.18 14.45 -9.01
N PHE A 139 0.23 13.31 -8.46
CA PHE A 139 0.94 12.26 -9.21
C PHE A 139 0.03 11.42 -10.10
N THR A 140 -1.25 11.27 -9.74
CA THR A 140 -2.20 10.39 -10.47
C THR A 140 -2.98 11.09 -11.60
N LYS A 141 -2.90 12.43 -11.72
CA LYS A 141 -3.56 13.22 -12.77
C LYS A 141 -2.79 13.33 -14.09
N LYS A 142 -1.64 12.65 -14.23
CA LYS A 142 -0.85 12.62 -15.48
C LYS A 142 -1.32 11.55 -16.44
#